data_AF-A0A8J8M8K8-F1
#
_entry.id   AF-A0A8J8M8K8-F1
#
_cell.length_a   1.000
_cell.length_b   1.000
_cell.length_c   1.000
_cell.angle_alpha   90.00
_cell.angle_beta   90.00
_cell.angle_gamma   90.00
#
_symmetry.space_group_name_H-M   'P 1'
#
loop_
_entity.id
_entity.type
_entity.pdbx_description
1 polymer ?
#
loop_
_entity_poly.entity_id
_entity_poly.type
_entity_poly.pdbx_seq_one_letter_code
_entity_poly.pdbx_strand_id
1 'polypeptide(L)'
;MNLDLIYGYNFNYFKNRREPFRRIECLLNSEKISSIIEKDELDYLNIKIENSCSKLIMAIHAGQKAIDKEFNFILSQNKECPALFGEEEIDIVFYAESLILFSRAALDILATFLGKILLEPIMTVRVDSFNKFIKSIHKIDNKALNGFKNLFDKEDENQFSWLKVLCGSSKGRAVRDQIVHQKNLNVYYAEYRTDSAKEKCFVECLGYKLSLDYFINYMIDSLLNIVYRMEDFIIDDFKVLKKLKKAK
;
A
#
# COMPACT_ATOMS: atom_id res chain seq x y z
N MET A 1 20.64 5.01 -6.61
CA MET A 1 19.33 4.99 -5.95
C MET A 1 19.43 5.91 -4.74
N ASN A 2 18.48 6.83 -4.56
CA ASN A 2 18.59 7.83 -3.49
C ASN A 2 17.34 7.85 -2.60
N LEU A 3 17.09 6.72 -1.93
CA LEU A 3 16.02 6.65 -0.94
C LEU A 3 16.25 7.62 0.23
N ASP A 4 17.50 8.02 0.51
CA ASP A 4 17.83 9.03 1.52
C ASP A 4 17.16 10.39 1.21
N LEU A 5 17.13 10.81 -0.06
CA LEU A 5 16.41 12.01 -0.49
C LEU A 5 14.89 11.85 -0.34
N ILE A 6 14.37 10.64 -0.54
CA ILE A 6 12.92 10.36 -0.52
C ILE A 6 12.40 10.32 0.92
N TYR A 7 13.12 9.67 1.84
CA TYR A 7 12.81 9.74 3.27
C TYR A 7 13.07 11.14 3.81
N GLY A 8 14.11 11.82 3.32
CA GLY A 8 14.49 13.15 3.77
C GLY A 8 14.89 13.18 5.26
N TYR A 9 15.43 14.30 5.70
CA TYR A 9 15.88 14.44 7.09
C TYR A 9 14.75 14.57 8.12
N ASN A 10 13.52 14.86 7.67
CA ASN A 10 12.40 15.25 8.55
C ASN A 10 11.23 14.25 8.60
N PHE A 11 11.25 13.16 7.82
CA PHE A 11 10.18 12.16 7.86
C PHE A 11 10.44 11.11 8.96
N ASN A 12 10.11 11.48 10.19
CA ASN A 12 10.40 10.66 11.37
C ASN A 12 9.52 9.41 11.56
N TYR A 13 8.62 9.09 10.61
CA TYR A 13 7.73 7.92 10.74
C TYR A 13 8.52 6.61 10.93
N PHE A 14 9.69 6.50 10.29
CA PHE A 14 10.52 5.29 10.32
C PHE A 14 11.64 5.31 11.36
N LYS A 15 11.73 6.31 12.25
CA LYS A 15 12.87 6.45 13.18
C LYS A 15 13.18 5.17 14.00
N ASN A 16 12.15 4.39 14.34
CA ASN A 16 12.27 3.10 15.04
C ASN A 16 11.60 1.94 14.29
N ARG A 17 11.40 2.10 12.98
CA ARG A 17 10.78 1.09 12.11
C ARG A 17 11.72 0.78 10.96
N ARG A 18 11.55 -0.38 10.34
CA ARG A 18 12.25 -0.70 9.11
C ARG A 18 11.82 0.25 8.01
N GLU A 19 12.77 0.86 7.31
CA GLU A 19 12.47 1.64 6.11
C GLU A 19 12.12 0.69 4.95
N PRO A 20 10.98 0.88 4.26
CA PRO A 20 10.62 0.06 3.11
C PRO A 20 11.64 0.20 1.97
N PHE A 21 11.74 -0.82 1.12
CA PHE A 21 12.62 -0.84 -0.06
C PHE A 21 14.13 -0.75 0.18
N ARG A 22 14.61 -0.50 1.41
CA ARG A 22 16.05 -0.42 1.70
C ARG A 22 16.78 -1.71 1.44
N ARG A 23 16.16 -2.86 1.76
CA ARG A 23 16.85 -4.12 1.52
C ARG A 23 16.89 -4.44 0.03
N ILE A 24 15.87 -4.05 -0.73
CA ILE A 24 15.90 -4.11 -2.20
C ILE A 24 16.96 -3.17 -2.77
N GLU A 25 17.11 -1.95 -2.25
CA GLU A 25 18.18 -1.02 -2.64
C GLU A 25 19.55 -1.66 -2.53
N CYS A 26 19.86 -2.21 -1.35
CA CYS A 26 21.13 -2.89 -1.09
C CYS A 26 21.32 -4.08 -2.04
N LEU A 27 20.25 -4.81 -2.34
CA LEU A 27 20.31 -5.96 -3.23
C LEU A 27 20.61 -5.55 -4.67
N LEU A 28 19.89 -4.56 -5.22
CA LEU A 28 20.05 -4.07 -6.58
C LEU A 28 21.44 -3.45 -6.81
N ASN A 29 21.98 -2.78 -5.78
CA ASN A 29 23.31 -2.19 -5.83
C ASN A 29 24.43 -3.20 -5.52
N SER A 30 24.10 -4.46 -5.19
CA SER A 30 25.12 -5.48 -4.94
C SER A 30 25.78 -5.95 -6.24
N GLU A 31 27.09 -6.22 -6.20
CA GLU A 31 27.87 -6.76 -7.33
C GLU A 31 27.29 -8.06 -7.92
N LYS A 32 26.51 -8.79 -7.12
CA LYS A 32 25.84 -10.03 -7.53
C LYS A 32 24.63 -9.79 -8.44
N ILE A 33 23.90 -8.69 -8.28
CA ILE A 33 22.79 -8.34 -9.18
C ILE A 33 23.32 -7.62 -10.42
N SER A 34 24.23 -6.67 -10.23
CA SER A 34 24.73 -5.82 -11.33
C SER A 34 25.50 -6.60 -12.40
N SER A 35 25.95 -7.82 -12.09
CA SER A 35 26.55 -8.76 -13.05
C SER A 35 25.53 -9.63 -13.80
N ILE A 36 24.25 -9.62 -13.42
CA ILE A 36 23.19 -10.50 -13.94
C ILE A 36 22.11 -9.72 -14.71
N ILE A 37 21.92 -8.44 -14.38
CA ILE A 37 20.93 -7.55 -14.97
C ILE A 37 21.66 -6.46 -15.76
N GLU A 38 21.21 -6.19 -16.99
CA GLU A 38 21.78 -5.14 -17.82
C GLU A 38 21.62 -3.77 -17.15
N LYS A 39 22.56 -2.86 -17.40
CA LYS A 39 22.58 -1.54 -16.74
C LYS A 39 21.28 -0.75 -16.94
N ASP A 40 20.76 -0.71 -18.16
CA ASP A 40 19.54 0.02 -18.48
C ASP A 40 18.31 -0.57 -17.76
N GLU A 41 18.27 -1.90 -17.59
CA GLU A 41 17.21 -2.56 -16.83
C GLU A 41 17.34 -2.30 -15.32
N LEU A 42 18.57 -2.29 -14.80
CA LEU A 42 18.83 -1.94 -13.41
C LEU A 42 18.40 -0.49 -13.09
N ASP A 43 18.75 0.45 -13.96
CA ASP A 43 18.35 1.87 -13.83
C ASP A 43 16.83 2.01 -13.88
N TYR A 44 16.16 1.30 -14.79
CA TYR A 44 14.70 1.25 -14.85
C TYR A 44 14.08 0.72 -13.54
N LEU A 45 14.60 -0.38 -13.00
CA LEU A 45 14.09 -0.99 -11.76
C LEU A 45 14.30 -0.08 -10.55
N ASN A 46 15.46 0.58 -10.46
CA ASN A 46 15.75 1.58 -9.42
C ASN A 46 14.72 2.72 -9.44
N ILE A 47 14.43 3.27 -10.63
CA ILE A 47 13.41 4.32 -10.81
C ILE A 47 12.03 3.82 -10.36
N LYS A 48 11.68 2.56 -10.60
CA LYS A 48 10.39 2.00 -10.14
C LYS A 48 10.33 1.90 -8.62
N ILE A 49 11.40 1.46 -7.97
CA ILE A 49 11.46 1.40 -6.51
C ILE A 49 11.39 2.79 -5.89
N GLU A 50 12.14 3.77 -6.41
CA GLU A 50 12.10 5.16 -5.94
C GLU A 50 10.70 5.77 -6.08
N ASN A 51 10.04 5.55 -7.22
CA ASN A 51 8.69 6.06 -7.44
C ASN A 51 7.67 5.36 -6.53
N SER A 52 7.79 4.03 -6.33
CA SER A 52 6.91 3.30 -5.41
C SER A 52 7.11 3.78 -3.96
N CYS A 53 8.35 3.97 -3.53
CA CYS A 53 8.69 4.51 -2.22
C CYS A 53 8.12 5.91 -2.02
N SER A 54 8.30 6.81 -2.99
CA SER A 54 7.73 8.16 -2.95
C SER A 54 6.21 8.12 -2.76
N LYS A 55 5.50 7.27 -3.52
CA LYS A 55 4.04 7.12 -3.38
C LYS A 55 3.64 6.51 -2.04
N LEU A 56 4.42 5.57 -1.52
CA LEU A 56 4.22 4.99 -0.19
C LEU A 56 4.34 6.06 0.91
N ILE A 57 5.36 6.92 0.84
CA ILE A 57 5.54 8.02 1.80
C ILE A 57 4.39 9.03 1.69
N MET A 58 3.98 9.39 0.46
CA MET A 58 2.82 10.26 0.25
C MET A 58 1.55 9.66 0.87
N ALA A 59 1.34 8.35 0.73
CA ALA A 59 0.22 7.63 1.34
C ALA A 59 0.25 7.72 2.88
N ILE A 60 1.40 7.43 3.50
CA ILE A 60 1.59 7.52 4.96
C ILE A 60 1.36 8.95 5.44
N HIS A 61 1.96 9.94 4.76
CA HIS A 61 1.79 11.34 5.11
C HIS A 61 0.33 11.78 5.05
N ALA A 62 -0.39 11.40 3.99
CA ALA A 62 -1.81 11.68 3.86
C ALA A 62 -2.61 11.05 5.02
N GLY A 63 -2.35 9.79 5.36
CA GLY A 63 -2.99 9.16 6.51
C GLY A 63 -2.73 9.88 7.84
N GLN A 64 -1.47 10.24 8.11
CA GLN A 64 -1.13 11.02 9.30
C GLN A 64 -1.84 12.38 9.32
N LYS A 65 -1.93 13.06 8.17
CA LYS A 65 -2.63 14.34 8.06
C LYS A 65 -4.14 14.23 8.30
N ALA A 66 -4.78 13.14 7.87
CA ALA A 66 -6.19 12.90 8.19
C ALA A 66 -6.41 12.80 9.71
N ILE A 67 -5.54 12.08 10.41
CA ILE A 67 -5.58 11.95 11.89
C ILE A 67 -5.30 13.30 12.56
N ASP A 68 -4.25 14.01 12.13
CA ASP A 68 -3.90 15.32 12.68
C ASP A 68 -5.05 16.33 12.51
N LYS A 69 -5.72 16.31 11.35
CA LYS A 69 -6.85 17.21 11.07
C LYS A 69 -8.05 16.90 11.95
N GLU A 70 -8.37 15.62 12.14
CA GLU A 70 -9.40 15.19 13.06
C GLU A 70 -9.09 15.59 14.51
N PHE A 71 -7.86 15.36 14.97
CA PHE A 71 -7.42 15.75 16.30
C PHE A 71 -7.48 17.27 16.52
N ASN A 72 -6.98 18.06 15.56
CA ASN A 72 -7.03 19.52 15.65
C ASN A 72 -8.45 20.07 15.63
N PHE A 73 -9.35 19.44 14.87
CA PHE A 73 -10.77 19.77 14.90
C PHE A 73 -11.37 19.50 16.29
N ILE A 74 -11.13 18.32 16.87
CA ILE A 74 -11.62 18.01 18.23
C ILE A 74 -11.11 19.05 19.25
N LEU A 75 -9.84 19.46 19.16
CA LEU A 75 -9.26 20.45 20.06
C LEU A 75 -9.81 21.87 19.88
N SER A 76 -10.21 22.25 18.66
CA SER A 76 -10.71 23.60 18.37
C SER A 76 -12.18 23.79 18.78
N GLN A 77 -12.88 22.70 19.06
CA GLN A 77 -14.31 22.72 19.37
C GLN A 77 -14.54 22.78 20.87
N ASN A 78 -15.28 23.80 21.31
CA ASN A 78 -15.72 23.95 22.71
C ASN A 78 -16.97 23.09 23.04
N LYS A 79 -17.36 22.19 22.14
CA LYS A 79 -18.56 21.35 22.27
C LYS A 79 -18.14 19.90 22.40
N GLU A 80 -18.88 19.14 23.22
CA GLU A 80 -18.67 17.69 23.38
C GLU A 80 -18.99 16.90 22.09
N CYS A 81 -19.80 17.47 21.19
CA CYS A 81 -20.27 16.87 19.94
C CYS A 81 -20.24 17.92 18.82
N PRO A 82 -19.11 18.09 18.11
CA PRO A 82 -19.03 18.98 16.96
C PRO A 82 -19.49 18.25 15.69
N ALA A 83 -20.44 18.85 14.96
CA ALA A 83 -20.81 18.35 13.64
C ALA A 83 -19.62 18.51 12.70
N LEU A 84 -19.24 17.44 11.99
CA LEU A 84 -18.24 17.51 10.93
C LEU A 84 -18.92 18.00 9.65
N PHE A 85 -18.56 19.20 9.22
CA PHE A 85 -19.05 19.82 7.98
C PHE A 85 -18.03 20.84 7.48
N GLY A 86 -18.17 21.26 6.23
CA GLY A 86 -17.37 22.37 5.70
C GLY A 86 -15.91 21.99 5.43
N GLU A 87 -14.98 22.90 5.73
CA GLU A 87 -13.56 22.73 5.39
C GLU A 87 -12.92 21.56 6.13
N GLU A 88 -13.37 21.28 7.35
CA GLU A 88 -12.83 20.23 8.21
C GLU A 88 -13.19 18.83 7.70
N GLU A 89 -14.42 18.67 7.22
CA GLU A 89 -14.85 17.45 6.53
C GLU A 89 -14.04 17.25 5.25
N ILE A 90 -13.93 18.31 4.45
CA ILE A 90 -13.19 18.29 3.17
C ILE A 90 -11.74 17.89 3.40
N ASP A 91 -11.05 18.47 4.39
CA ASP A 91 -9.66 18.15 4.71
C ASP A 91 -9.48 16.68 5.10
N ILE A 92 -10.31 16.17 6.01
CA ILE A 92 -10.22 14.78 6.47
C ILE A 92 -10.49 13.82 5.31
N VAL A 93 -11.56 14.05 4.53
CA VAL A 93 -11.92 13.23 3.38
C VAL A 93 -10.80 13.27 2.33
N PHE A 94 -10.29 14.46 2.00
CA PHE A 94 -9.21 14.64 1.03
C PHE A 94 -7.97 13.83 1.41
N TYR A 95 -7.55 13.89 2.67
CA TYR A 95 -6.37 13.14 3.13
C TYR A 95 -6.63 11.64 3.21
N ALA A 96 -7.81 11.21 3.65
CA ALA A 96 -8.17 9.79 3.68
C ALA A 96 -8.26 9.16 2.28
N GLU A 97 -8.82 9.89 1.30
CA GLU A 97 -8.84 9.46 -0.10
C GLU A 97 -7.44 9.48 -0.73
N SER A 98 -6.64 10.50 -0.43
CA SER A 98 -5.24 10.59 -0.87
C SER A 98 -4.42 9.39 -0.39
N LEU A 99 -4.63 8.91 0.85
CA LEU A 99 -4.04 7.66 1.33
C LEU A 99 -4.39 6.50 0.40
N ILE A 100 -5.67 6.30 0.05
CA ILE A 100 -6.12 5.20 -0.82
C ILE A 100 -5.51 5.31 -2.22
N LEU A 101 -5.52 6.51 -2.81
CA LEU A 101 -5.01 6.77 -4.15
C LEU A 101 -3.50 6.52 -4.23
N PHE A 102 -2.73 7.08 -3.31
CA PHE A 102 -1.27 6.90 -3.28
C PHE A 102 -0.87 5.47 -2.91
N SER A 103 -1.59 4.82 -1.99
CA SER A 103 -1.37 3.41 -1.67
C SER A 103 -1.48 2.54 -2.91
N ARG A 104 -2.53 2.75 -3.71
CA ARG A 104 -2.71 1.98 -4.93
C ARG A 104 -1.65 2.31 -5.99
N ALA A 105 -1.30 3.58 -6.17
CA ALA A 105 -0.22 3.96 -7.08
C ALA A 105 1.12 3.30 -6.70
N ALA A 106 1.46 3.27 -5.40
CA ALA A 106 2.65 2.59 -4.90
C ALA A 106 2.65 1.11 -5.27
N LEU A 107 1.51 0.42 -5.08
CA LEU A 107 1.34 -0.99 -5.43
C LEU A 107 1.41 -1.27 -6.94
N ASP A 108 0.82 -0.44 -7.79
CA ASP A 108 0.86 -0.63 -9.25
C ASP A 108 2.29 -0.45 -9.81
N ILE A 109 3.03 0.52 -9.29
CA ILE A 109 4.45 0.72 -9.65
C ILE A 109 5.27 -0.48 -9.16
N LEU A 110 5.02 -0.92 -7.93
CA LEU A 110 5.68 -2.08 -7.34
C LEU A 110 5.38 -3.37 -8.11
N ALA A 111 4.15 -3.56 -8.58
CA ALA A 111 3.75 -4.68 -9.43
C ALA A 111 4.60 -4.77 -10.70
N THR A 112 4.99 -3.62 -11.26
CA THR A 112 5.88 -3.56 -12.42
C THR A 112 7.26 -4.11 -12.08
N PHE A 113 7.83 -3.67 -10.96
CA PHE A 113 9.10 -4.18 -10.46
C PHE A 113 9.06 -5.70 -10.19
N LEU A 114 8.01 -6.18 -9.52
CA LEU A 114 7.86 -7.61 -9.25
C LEU A 114 7.60 -8.44 -10.50
N GLY A 115 6.84 -7.90 -11.46
CA GLY A 115 6.61 -8.55 -12.73
C GLY A 115 7.94 -8.84 -13.42
N LYS A 116 8.84 -7.85 -13.44
CA LYS A 116 10.20 -7.98 -13.99
C LYS A 116 11.04 -8.99 -13.24
N ILE A 117 11.12 -8.87 -11.91
CA ILE A 117 12.03 -9.69 -11.10
C ILE A 117 11.51 -11.13 -10.92
N LEU A 118 10.22 -11.31 -10.62
CA LEU A 118 9.68 -12.60 -10.21
C LEU A 118 8.98 -13.36 -11.34
N LEU A 119 8.30 -12.64 -12.24
CA LEU A 119 7.41 -13.28 -13.22
C LEU A 119 8.06 -13.43 -14.60
N GLU A 120 8.78 -12.43 -15.10
CA GLU A 120 9.43 -12.48 -16.43
C GLU A 120 10.33 -13.70 -16.65
N PRO A 121 11.08 -14.19 -15.65
CA PRO A 121 11.84 -15.44 -15.79
C PRO A 121 10.96 -16.68 -16.04
N ILE A 122 9.66 -16.63 -15.69
CA ILE A 122 8.70 -17.74 -15.77
C ILE A 122 7.69 -17.53 -16.91
N MET A 123 7.26 -16.28 -17.11
CA MET A 123 6.24 -15.89 -18.06
C MET A 123 6.53 -14.51 -18.65
N THR A 124 6.49 -14.39 -19.97
CA THR A 124 6.61 -13.11 -20.68
C THR A 124 5.30 -12.33 -20.63
N VAL A 125 4.90 -11.89 -19.44
CA VAL A 125 3.72 -11.04 -19.24
C VAL A 125 4.15 -9.73 -18.61
N ARG A 126 3.93 -8.62 -19.33
CA ARG A 126 4.05 -7.28 -18.76
C ARG A 126 3.04 -7.12 -17.64
N VAL A 127 3.51 -6.82 -16.44
CA VAL A 127 2.67 -6.49 -15.29
C VAL A 127 2.76 -4.99 -15.04
N ASP A 128 1.61 -4.32 -15.11
CA ASP A 128 1.45 -2.87 -15.01
C ASP A 128 0.46 -2.47 -13.91
N SER A 129 -0.15 -3.46 -13.24
CA SER A 129 -1.03 -3.25 -12.12
C SER A 129 -0.92 -4.38 -11.10
N PHE A 130 -1.19 -4.06 -9.83
CA PHE A 130 -1.14 -5.03 -8.76
C PHE A 130 -2.21 -6.13 -8.90
N ASN A 131 -3.37 -5.80 -9.48
CA ASN A 131 -4.40 -6.80 -9.81
C ASN A 131 -3.88 -7.83 -10.82
N LYS A 132 -3.16 -7.36 -11.84
CA LYS A 132 -2.57 -8.24 -12.85
C LYS A 132 -1.46 -9.10 -12.25
N PHE A 133 -0.65 -8.53 -11.35
CA PHE A 133 0.35 -9.28 -10.59
C PHE A 133 -0.26 -10.44 -9.81
N ILE A 134 -1.29 -10.17 -9.00
CA ILE A 134 -1.98 -11.20 -8.19
C ILE A 134 -2.53 -12.30 -9.11
N LYS A 135 -3.23 -11.93 -10.19
CA LYS A 135 -3.77 -12.90 -11.14
C LYS A 135 -2.67 -13.76 -11.79
N SER A 136 -1.54 -13.14 -12.14
CA SER A 136 -0.41 -13.87 -12.73
C SER A 136 0.24 -14.84 -11.74
N ILE A 137 0.44 -14.43 -10.49
CA ILE A 137 0.95 -15.32 -9.44
C ILE A 137 0.06 -16.56 -9.28
N HIS A 138 -1.26 -16.40 -9.26
CA HIS A 138 -2.19 -17.53 -9.10
C HIS A 138 -2.15 -18.51 -10.29
N LYS A 139 -1.88 -18.02 -11.50
CA LYS A 139 -1.76 -18.85 -12.71
C LYS A 139 -0.49 -19.70 -12.77
N ILE A 140 0.57 -19.28 -12.08
CA ILE A 140 1.85 -19.98 -12.12
C ILE A 140 1.83 -21.13 -11.11
N ASP A 141 2.01 -22.35 -11.57
CA ASP A 141 2.22 -23.51 -10.69
C ASP A 141 3.68 -23.58 -10.20
N ASN A 142 4.00 -22.75 -9.20
CA ASN A 142 5.31 -22.73 -8.56
C ASN A 142 5.15 -22.65 -7.04
N LYS A 143 5.61 -23.68 -6.33
CA LYS A 143 5.52 -23.80 -4.87
C LYS A 143 6.19 -22.64 -4.12
N ALA A 144 7.22 -22.02 -4.69
CA ALA A 144 7.85 -20.84 -4.10
C ALA A 144 6.86 -19.67 -3.97
N LEU A 145 5.89 -19.56 -4.89
CA LEU A 145 4.90 -18.48 -4.86
C LEU A 145 3.71 -18.77 -3.93
N ASN A 146 3.61 -19.95 -3.32
CA ASN A 146 2.48 -20.31 -2.46
C ASN A 146 2.34 -19.40 -1.25
N GLY A 147 3.44 -18.86 -0.72
CA GLY A 147 3.40 -17.87 0.36
C GLY A 147 2.60 -16.62 -0.02
N PHE A 148 2.77 -16.11 -1.25
CA PHE A 148 1.99 -14.98 -1.76
C PHE A 148 0.55 -15.35 -2.10
N LYS A 149 0.33 -16.51 -2.74
CA LYS A 149 -1.03 -16.99 -3.03
C LYS A 149 -1.86 -17.04 -1.75
N ASN A 150 -1.36 -17.74 -0.73
CA ASN A 150 -2.02 -17.87 0.56
C ASN A 150 -2.25 -16.53 1.26
N LEU A 151 -1.33 -15.55 1.10
CA LEU A 151 -1.54 -14.21 1.62
C LEU A 151 -2.75 -13.55 0.93
N PHE A 152 -2.76 -13.52 -0.41
CA PHE A 152 -3.82 -12.85 -1.15
C PHE A 152 -5.17 -13.56 -1.01
N ASP A 153 -5.18 -14.88 -0.96
CA ASP A 153 -6.40 -15.67 -0.73
C ASP A 153 -7.03 -15.32 0.62
N LYS A 154 -6.23 -15.24 1.69
CA LYS A 154 -6.71 -14.82 3.02
C LYS A 154 -7.28 -13.40 3.03
N GLU A 155 -6.64 -12.47 2.32
CA GLU A 155 -7.13 -11.10 2.19
C GLU A 155 -8.41 -11.03 1.34
N ASP A 156 -8.57 -11.91 0.35
CA ASP A 156 -9.79 -11.97 -0.46
C ASP A 156 -10.96 -12.65 0.27
N GLU A 157 -10.69 -13.61 1.16
CA GLU A 157 -11.70 -14.23 2.03
C GLU A 157 -12.23 -13.25 3.08
N ASN A 158 -11.38 -12.37 3.60
CA ASN A 158 -11.78 -11.38 4.59
C ASN A 158 -12.78 -10.38 3.99
N GLN A 159 -13.93 -10.21 4.64
CA GLN A 159 -14.99 -9.31 4.14
C GLN A 159 -14.53 -7.86 4.06
N PHE A 160 -13.69 -7.42 5.02
CA PHE A 160 -13.01 -6.12 4.99
C PHE A 160 -11.50 -6.32 4.94
N SER A 161 -10.89 -6.08 3.77
CA SER A 161 -9.44 -6.15 3.60
C SER A 161 -8.87 -4.95 2.86
N TRP A 162 -7.62 -4.60 3.16
CA TRP A 162 -6.88 -3.58 2.41
C TRP A 162 -6.82 -3.95 0.92
N LEU A 163 -6.77 -5.25 0.63
CA LEU A 163 -6.75 -5.76 -0.73
C LEU A 163 -8.04 -5.36 -1.44
N LYS A 164 -9.21 -5.56 -0.86
CA LYS A 164 -10.49 -5.16 -1.49
C LYS A 164 -10.66 -3.64 -1.63
N VAL A 165 -10.10 -2.87 -0.69
CA VAL A 165 -10.11 -1.41 -0.75
C VAL A 165 -9.29 -0.90 -1.95
N LEU A 166 -8.08 -1.45 -2.15
CA LEU A 166 -7.14 -0.98 -3.17
C LEU A 166 -7.24 -1.74 -4.50
N CYS A 167 -7.70 -2.98 -4.46
CA CYS A 167 -7.66 -3.95 -5.54
C CYS A 167 -9.05 -4.57 -5.71
N GLY A 168 -9.62 -4.43 -6.90
CA GLY A 168 -10.89 -5.08 -7.23
C GLY A 168 -10.70 -6.58 -7.33
N SER A 169 -10.94 -7.30 -6.24
CA SER A 169 -11.06 -8.75 -6.28
C SER A 169 -12.49 -9.11 -6.68
N SER A 170 -12.59 -9.77 -7.84
CA SER A 170 -13.66 -10.63 -8.38
C SER A 170 -15.17 -10.25 -8.31
N LYS A 171 -15.65 -9.37 -7.41
CA LYS A 171 -17.08 -9.05 -7.22
C LYS A 171 -17.39 -7.54 -7.09
N GLY A 172 -16.61 -6.68 -7.77
CA GLY A 172 -16.91 -5.24 -7.83
C GLY A 172 -15.71 -4.39 -8.23
N ARG A 173 -15.94 -3.08 -8.40
CA ARG A 173 -14.88 -2.07 -8.54
C ARG A 173 -14.25 -1.81 -7.17
N ALA A 174 -12.92 -1.70 -7.11
CA ALA A 174 -12.20 -1.36 -5.88
C ALA A 174 -12.73 -0.03 -5.31
N VAL A 175 -12.63 0.18 -4.00
CA VAL A 175 -13.01 1.47 -3.39
C VAL A 175 -12.25 2.63 -4.03
N ARG A 176 -10.97 2.42 -4.37
CA ARG A 176 -10.19 3.38 -5.18
C ARG A 176 -10.90 3.77 -6.48
N ASP A 177 -11.44 2.80 -7.23
CA ASP A 177 -12.09 3.07 -8.52
C ASP A 177 -13.44 3.76 -8.34
N GLN A 178 -14.09 3.57 -7.18
CA GLN A 178 -15.31 4.27 -6.81
C GLN A 178 -14.99 5.73 -6.46
N ILE A 179 -13.92 5.98 -5.69
CA ILE A 179 -13.43 7.31 -5.34
C ILE A 179 -13.08 8.13 -6.58
N VAL A 180 -12.32 7.55 -7.51
CA VAL A 180 -11.90 8.26 -8.73
C VAL A 180 -13.07 8.64 -9.64
N HIS A 181 -14.17 7.88 -9.64
CA HIS A 181 -15.19 7.99 -10.68
C HIS A 181 -16.60 8.35 -10.23
N GLN A 182 -17.00 8.09 -8.98
CA GLN A 182 -18.43 8.00 -8.65
C GLN A 182 -18.82 8.48 -7.25
N LYS A 183 -17.96 8.39 -6.23
CA LYS A 183 -18.35 8.66 -4.83
C LYS A 183 -17.18 9.12 -3.98
N ASN A 184 -17.40 10.11 -3.13
CA ASN A 184 -16.46 10.41 -2.05
C ASN A 184 -16.51 9.32 -0.98
N LEU A 185 -15.41 9.14 -0.26
CA LEU A 185 -15.37 8.36 0.97
C LEU A 185 -16.31 9.02 1.99
N ASN A 186 -17.24 8.24 2.55
CA ASN A 186 -18.18 8.77 3.54
C ASN A 186 -17.51 8.82 4.92
N VAL A 187 -17.38 10.01 5.48
CA VAL A 187 -16.75 10.27 6.77
C VAL A 187 -17.71 11.08 7.64
N TYR A 188 -17.97 10.64 8.86
CA TYR A 188 -18.93 11.30 9.75
C TYR A 188 -18.65 11.01 11.22
N TYR A 189 -19.16 11.88 12.10
CA TYR A 189 -19.14 11.62 13.55
C TYR A 189 -20.39 10.83 13.95
N ALA A 190 -20.19 9.88 14.86
CA ALA A 190 -21.27 9.15 15.49
C ALA A 190 -20.85 8.64 16.88
N GLU A 191 -21.81 8.30 17.72
CA GLU A 191 -21.56 7.68 19.01
C GLU A 191 -20.78 6.36 18.87
N TYR A 192 -19.82 6.15 19.76
CA TYR A 192 -18.97 4.95 19.76
C TYR A 192 -19.76 3.69 20.18
N ARG A 193 -20.77 3.84 21.05
CA ARG A 193 -21.72 2.81 21.51
C ARG A 193 -23.04 3.49 21.84
N THR A 194 -24.14 2.74 21.81
CA THR A 194 -25.52 3.22 22.07
C THR A 194 -25.72 3.93 23.41
N ASP A 195 -24.77 3.82 24.35
CA ASP A 195 -24.82 4.45 25.68
C ASP A 195 -23.54 5.28 25.98
N SER A 196 -22.77 5.64 24.95
CA SER A 196 -21.52 6.39 25.11
C SER A 196 -21.67 7.81 24.61
N ALA A 197 -21.54 8.79 25.51
CA ALA A 197 -21.46 10.22 25.17
C ALA A 197 -20.20 10.58 24.35
N LYS A 198 -19.25 9.64 24.19
CA LYS A 198 -18.07 9.84 23.32
C LYS A 198 -18.39 9.47 21.89
N GLU A 199 -18.35 10.48 21.02
CA GLU A 199 -18.37 10.31 19.58
C GLU A 199 -16.96 10.10 19.02
N LYS A 200 -16.88 9.42 17.88
CA LYS A 200 -15.65 9.29 17.09
C LYS A 200 -15.92 9.61 15.63
N CYS A 201 -14.89 10.05 14.93
CA CYS A 201 -14.91 10.11 13.48
C CYS A 201 -14.87 8.69 12.90
N PHE A 202 -15.83 8.37 12.03
CA PHE A 202 -15.97 7.08 11.37
C PHE A 202 -15.86 7.23 9.86
N VAL A 203 -15.33 6.18 9.24
CA VAL A 203 -15.26 5.97 7.80
C VAL A 203 -16.19 4.81 7.46
N GLU A 204 -17.07 5.03 6.48
CA GLU A 204 -17.85 3.96 5.85
C GLU A 204 -17.14 3.44 4.61
N CYS A 205 -16.73 2.17 4.66
CA CYS A 205 -15.97 1.54 3.59
C CYS A 205 -16.38 0.07 3.44
N LEU A 206 -16.73 -0.34 2.21
CA LEU A 206 -17.21 -1.70 1.90
C LEU A 206 -18.41 -2.16 2.75
N GLY A 207 -19.26 -1.22 3.20
CA GLY A 207 -20.40 -1.51 4.08
C GLY A 207 -20.04 -1.64 5.57
N TYR A 208 -18.78 -1.41 5.94
CA TYR A 208 -18.31 -1.39 7.33
C TYR A 208 -18.15 0.03 7.84
N LYS A 209 -18.48 0.22 9.11
CA LYS A 209 -18.22 1.43 9.87
C LYS A 209 -16.96 1.23 10.71
N LEU A 210 -15.91 1.99 10.43
CA LEU A 210 -14.61 1.88 11.09
C LEU A 210 -14.21 3.24 11.64
N SER A 211 -13.61 3.31 12.83
CA SER A 211 -13.08 4.59 13.30
C SER A 211 -11.95 5.05 12.37
N LEU A 212 -11.85 6.36 12.13
CA LEU A 212 -10.89 6.93 11.18
C LEU A 212 -9.45 6.50 11.52
N ASP A 213 -9.06 6.62 12.79
CA ASP A 213 -7.76 6.19 13.30
C ASP A 213 -7.46 4.71 12.99
N TYR A 214 -8.43 3.83 13.21
CA TYR A 214 -8.30 2.41 12.92
C TYR A 214 -8.14 2.17 11.42
N PHE A 215 -9.00 2.78 10.60
CA PHE A 215 -8.95 2.64 9.14
C PHE A 215 -7.61 3.08 8.57
N ILE A 216 -7.14 4.28 8.96
CA ILE A 216 -5.88 4.84 8.48
C ILE A 216 -4.69 3.95 8.89
N ASN A 217 -4.59 3.58 10.17
CA ASN A 217 -3.49 2.76 10.66
C ASN A 217 -3.51 1.37 10.03
N TYR A 218 -4.68 0.73 9.91
CA TYR A 218 -4.83 -0.55 9.25
C TYR A 218 -4.34 -0.52 7.80
N MET A 219 -4.71 0.52 7.04
CA MET A 219 -4.29 0.68 5.65
C MET A 219 -2.78 0.88 5.53
N ILE A 220 -2.18 1.74 6.36
CA ILE A 220 -0.74 2.00 6.36
C ILE A 220 0.04 0.74 6.75
N ASP A 221 -0.34 0.09 7.86
CA ASP A 221 0.35 -1.10 8.35
C ASP A 221 0.23 -2.26 7.35
N SER A 222 -0.94 -2.42 6.72
CA SER A 222 -1.13 -3.42 5.67
C SER A 222 -0.24 -3.16 4.45
N LEU A 223 -0.16 -1.90 4.02
CA LEU A 223 0.67 -1.48 2.89
C LEU A 223 2.17 -1.68 3.17
N LEU A 224 2.62 -1.38 4.39
CA LEU A 224 3.99 -1.64 4.81
C LEU A 224 4.28 -3.14 4.90
N ASN A 225 3.36 -3.91 5.48
CA ASN A 225 3.49 -5.35 5.64
C ASN A 225 3.65 -6.06 4.29
N ILE A 226 2.88 -5.69 3.27
CA ILE A 226 3.03 -6.29 1.94
C ILE A 226 4.39 -5.94 1.32
N VAL A 227 4.85 -4.69 1.46
CA VAL A 227 6.20 -4.30 1.00
C VAL A 227 7.28 -5.12 1.71
N TYR A 228 7.25 -5.21 3.05
CA TYR A 228 8.25 -5.95 3.81
C TYR A 228 8.27 -7.44 3.45
N ARG A 229 7.10 -8.08 3.39
CA ARG A 229 7.00 -9.49 2.99
C ARG A 229 7.58 -9.74 1.61
N MET A 230 7.43 -8.77 0.71
CA MET A 230 7.96 -8.87 -0.63
C MET A 230 9.46 -8.68 -0.70
N GLU A 231 10.00 -7.71 0.02
CA GLU A 231 11.45 -7.58 0.16
C GLU A 231 12.06 -8.86 0.74
N ASP A 232 11.46 -9.39 1.81
CA ASP A 232 11.92 -10.61 2.49
C ASP A 232 11.92 -11.78 1.51
N PHE A 233 10.83 -11.95 0.77
CA PHE A 233 10.73 -12.97 -0.28
C PHE A 233 11.85 -12.82 -1.33
N ILE A 234 12.03 -11.64 -1.92
CA ILE A 234 13.02 -11.43 -2.98
C ILE A 234 14.44 -11.73 -2.49
N ILE A 235 14.73 -11.44 -1.22
CA ILE A 235 16.06 -11.62 -0.63
C ILE A 235 16.29 -13.06 -0.22
N ASP A 236 15.36 -13.66 0.52
CA ASP A 236 15.47 -15.04 0.99
C ASP A 236 15.48 -16.01 -0.20
N ASP A 237 14.68 -15.69 -1.22
CA ASP A 237 14.58 -16.42 -2.48
C ASP A 237 15.37 -15.76 -3.62
N PHE A 238 16.48 -15.07 -3.33
CA PHE A 238 17.45 -14.73 -4.38
C PHE A 238 17.97 -16.00 -5.12
N LYS A 239 17.84 -17.17 -4.48
CA LYS A 239 18.02 -18.49 -5.08
C LYS A 239 16.98 -18.82 -6.16
N VAL A 240 15.76 -18.29 -6.08
CA VAL A 240 14.70 -18.42 -7.10
C VAL A 240 15.11 -17.68 -8.37
N LEU A 241 15.67 -16.46 -8.31
CA LEU A 241 16.22 -15.78 -9.49
C LEU A 241 17.30 -16.62 -10.21
N LYS A 242 18.18 -17.28 -9.44
CA LYS A 242 19.18 -18.22 -9.99
C LYS A 242 18.57 -19.51 -10.56
N LYS A 243 17.52 -20.04 -9.93
CA LYS A 243 16.84 -21.28 -10.38
C LYS A 243 15.99 -21.06 -11.63
N LEU A 244 15.33 -19.90 -11.74
CA LEU A 244 14.47 -19.58 -12.88
C LEU A 244 15.27 -19.28 -14.15
N LYS A 245 16.44 -18.63 -14.05
CA LYS A 245 17.34 -18.46 -15.21
C LYS A 245 18.01 -19.76 -15.67
N LYS A 246 18.13 -20.78 -14.81
CA LYS A 246 18.70 -22.11 -15.14
C LYS A 246 17.68 -23.10 -15.74
N ALA A 247 16.40 -22.74 -15.80
CA ALA A 247 15.34 -23.56 -16.38
C ALA A 247 15.05 -23.24 -17.87
N LYS A 248 15.88 -22.38 -18.48
CA LYS A 248 16.03 -22.23 -19.93
C LYS A 248 17.30 -22.94 -20.38
#